data_AF-A0A3C0VY98-F1
#
_entry.id   AF-A0A3C0VY98-F1
#
_cell.length_a   1.000
_cell.length_b   1.000
_cell.length_c   1.000
_cell.angle_alpha   90.00
_cell.angle_beta   90.00
_cell.angle_gamma   90.00
#
_symmetry.space_group_name_H-M   'P 1'
#
loop_
_entity.id
_entity.type
_entity.pdbx_description
1 polymer ?
#
loop_
_entity_poly.entity_id
_entity_poly.type
_entity_poly.pdbx_seq_one_letter_code
_entity_poly.pdbx_strand_id
1 'polypeptide(L)'
;HMDGGDFYGSEQSHVMAAAGAVRIELEGDGETTVLKDGLALLEGEVIDAGVMSAKALGEFMAREVAEAREQGVLFSLHMKATMMKVSDPIIFGHCVSVFFAPVLEKHAAALESIGFEPNNGIGDLYAKLDELPADQQAAIKADIDALYPERPALAMVDSDRGITNLHVPSDIIIDASMPAMIRTSGRMWGPDGQPCDTKAVIPDRSYAGVYRETIDFCKADGAFDVTTMGNVSNVGLMAKKAQEYGSHDKTFEIPRAGSVRVVDAEGNTLLSHAVEAGDIWRMCQTKDVA
;
A
#
# COMPACT_ATOMS: atom_id res chain seq x y z
N HIS A 1 -0.79 11.39 2.12
CA HIS A 1 -1.20 10.61 0.93
C HIS A 1 -0.55 11.22 -0.30
N MET A 2 -0.55 10.51 -1.42
CA MET A 2 -0.05 11.01 -2.70
C MET A 2 -0.92 12.15 -3.24
N ASP A 3 -0.39 12.95 -4.15
CA ASP A 3 -1.10 14.04 -4.85
C ASP A 3 -1.41 13.71 -6.32
N GLY A 4 -0.88 12.58 -6.81
CA GLY A 4 -0.97 12.11 -8.19
C GLY A 4 -0.25 10.77 -8.33
N GLY A 5 -0.56 10.01 -9.38
CA GLY A 5 0.06 8.70 -9.65
C GLY A 5 -0.38 7.57 -8.73
N ASP A 6 -1.49 7.72 -8.00
CA ASP A 6 -2.14 6.68 -7.21
C ASP A 6 -3.36 6.10 -7.95
N PHE A 7 -4.05 5.11 -7.36
CA PHE A 7 -5.24 4.52 -7.98
C PHE A 7 -6.32 5.55 -8.18
N TYR A 8 -6.58 6.39 -7.17
CA TYR A 8 -7.57 7.46 -7.24
C TYR A 8 -7.35 8.39 -8.45
N GLY A 9 -6.10 8.77 -8.72
CA GLY A 9 -5.78 9.72 -9.78
C GLY A 9 -5.84 9.16 -11.20
N SER A 10 -5.89 7.84 -11.35
CA SER A 10 -5.83 7.15 -12.63
C SER A 10 -7.08 6.36 -12.97
N GLU A 11 -8.04 6.27 -12.04
CA GLU A 11 -9.20 5.41 -12.16
C GLU A 11 -10.06 5.72 -13.40
N GLN A 12 -10.43 4.66 -14.11
CA GLN A 12 -11.43 4.66 -15.17
C GLN A 12 -12.50 3.63 -14.83
N SER A 13 -13.75 3.89 -15.20
CA SER A 13 -14.87 2.97 -14.96
C SER A 13 -15.75 2.80 -16.20
N HIS A 14 -16.33 1.61 -16.33
CA HIS A 14 -17.22 1.22 -17.40
C HIS A 14 -18.38 0.38 -16.86
N VAL A 15 -19.59 0.62 -17.38
CA VAL A 15 -20.78 -0.19 -17.08
C VAL A 15 -21.08 -1.07 -18.28
N MET A 16 -21.13 -2.39 -18.07
CA MET A 16 -21.36 -3.36 -19.13
C MET A 16 -22.78 -3.23 -19.69
N ALA A 17 -22.91 -2.88 -20.97
CA ALA A 17 -24.22 -2.75 -21.64
C ALA A 17 -24.90 -4.10 -21.92
N ALA A 18 -24.13 -5.19 -21.94
CA ALA A 18 -24.60 -6.55 -22.10
C ALA A 18 -23.64 -7.52 -21.39
N ALA A 19 -24.12 -8.71 -21.04
CA ALA A 19 -23.25 -9.75 -20.51
C ALA A 19 -22.23 -10.21 -21.55
N GLY A 20 -21.01 -10.50 -21.11
CA GLY A 20 -19.91 -10.86 -22.00
C GLY A 20 -18.69 -11.35 -21.23
N ALA A 21 -17.58 -11.51 -21.94
CA ALA A 21 -16.28 -11.80 -21.32
C ALA A 21 -15.26 -10.76 -21.75
N VAL A 22 -14.35 -10.42 -20.84
CA VAL A 22 -13.24 -9.51 -21.11
C VAL A 22 -11.91 -10.21 -20.87
N ARG A 23 -10.88 -9.71 -21.55
CA ARG A 23 -9.48 -10.05 -21.35
C ARG A 23 -8.71 -8.82 -20.88
N ILE A 24 -7.78 -9.03 -19.95
CA ILE A 24 -6.83 -8.03 -19.48
C ILE A 24 -5.49 -8.36 -20.12
N GLU A 25 -4.91 -7.41 -20.85
CA GLU A 25 -3.67 -7.60 -21.60
C GLU A 25 -2.75 -6.40 -21.46
N LEU A 26 -1.44 -6.66 -21.45
CA LEU A 26 -0.37 -5.67 -21.51
C LEU A 26 0.18 -5.65 -22.94
N GLU A 27 0.07 -4.51 -23.61
CA GLU A 27 0.69 -4.27 -24.92
C GLU A 27 1.91 -3.35 -24.77
N GLY A 28 3.06 -3.77 -25.29
CA GLY A 28 4.30 -2.99 -25.27
C GLY A 28 5.39 -3.66 -26.09
N ASP A 29 6.25 -2.88 -26.74
CA ASP A 29 7.35 -3.35 -27.59
C ASP A 29 6.94 -4.31 -28.72
N GLY A 30 5.72 -4.15 -29.24
CA GLY A 30 5.14 -5.01 -30.28
C GLY A 30 4.73 -6.40 -29.78
N GLU A 31 4.75 -6.64 -28.46
CA GLU A 31 4.29 -7.86 -27.82
C GLU A 31 3.00 -7.60 -27.01
N THR A 32 2.09 -8.57 -27.03
CA THR A 32 0.91 -8.60 -26.15
C THR A 32 1.04 -9.74 -25.16
N THR A 33 1.03 -9.43 -23.86
CA THR A 33 1.00 -10.41 -22.78
C THR A 33 -0.39 -10.43 -22.16
N VAL A 34 -1.05 -11.58 -22.15
CA VAL A 34 -2.35 -11.74 -21.49
C VAL A 34 -2.13 -11.87 -19.99
N LEU A 35 -2.64 -10.91 -19.21
CA LEU A 35 -2.57 -10.91 -17.75
C LEU A 35 -3.71 -11.75 -17.14
N LYS A 36 -4.89 -11.70 -17.77
CA LYS A 36 -6.05 -12.50 -17.41
C LYS A 36 -6.98 -12.67 -18.60
N ASP A 37 -7.47 -13.89 -18.82
CA ASP A 37 -8.39 -14.19 -19.92
C ASP A 37 -9.75 -14.68 -19.42
N GLY A 38 -10.78 -14.53 -20.26
CA GLY A 38 -12.10 -15.12 -20.06
C GLY A 38 -12.85 -14.65 -18.80
N LEU A 39 -12.65 -13.40 -18.35
CA LEU A 39 -13.38 -12.88 -17.20
C LEU A 39 -14.83 -12.57 -17.59
N ALA A 40 -15.75 -13.43 -17.18
CA ALA A 40 -17.18 -13.25 -17.41
C ALA A 40 -17.74 -12.08 -16.58
N LEU A 41 -18.47 -11.18 -17.25
CA LEU A 41 -19.15 -10.03 -16.69
C LEU A 41 -20.65 -10.07 -17.04
N LEU A 42 -21.48 -9.55 -16.14
CA LEU A 42 -22.92 -9.46 -16.32
C LEU A 42 -23.34 -8.15 -17.01
N GLU A 43 -24.53 -8.15 -17.60
CA GLU A 43 -25.20 -6.90 -17.97
C GLU A 43 -25.40 -6.03 -16.72
N GLY A 44 -25.10 -4.73 -16.84
CA GLY A 44 -25.14 -3.78 -15.73
C GLY A 44 -24.00 -3.90 -14.72
N GLU A 45 -23.08 -4.86 -14.87
CA GLU A 45 -21.90 -4.94 -14.00
C GLU A 45 -20.98 -3.74 -14.23
N VAL A 46 -20.60 -3.08 -13.13
CA VAL A 46 -19.61 -2.00 -13.12
C VAL A 46 -18.23 -2.62 -12.99
N ILE A 47 -17.33 -2.24 -13.88
CA ILE A 47 -15.89 -2.47 -13.75
C ILE A 47 -15.18 -1.14 -13.62
N ASP A 48 -14.12 -1.13 -12.84
CA ASP A 48 -13.23 0.01 -12.66
C ASP A 48 -11.80 -0.50 -12.58
N ALA A 49 -10.87 0.29 -13.10
CA ALA A 49 -9.46 -0.04 -13.06
C ALA A 49 -8.64 1.22 -12.84
N GLY A 50 -7.50 1.07 -12.18
CA GLY A 50 -6.54 2.13 -11.94
C GLY A 50 -5.13 1.59 -11.81
N VAL A 51 -4.17 2.50 -11.87
CA VAL A 51 -2.74 2.23 -11.72
C VAL A 51 -2.13 3.08 -10.60
N MET A 52 -1.38 2.45 -9.72
CA MET A 52 -0.45 3.14 -8.83
C MET A 52 0.94 3.10 -9.45
N SER A 53 1.48 4.28 -9.75
CA SER A 53 2.83 4.42 -10.30
C SER A 53 3.87 4.10 -9.23
N ALA A 54 4.73 3.12 -9.49
CA ALA A 54 5.82 2.76 -8.59
C ALA A 54 6.81 3.91 -8.39
N LYS A 55 7.07 4.66 -9.46
CA LYS A 55 7.92 5.85 -9.41
C LYS A 55 7.32 6.93 -8.51
N ALA A 56 6.06 7.30 -8.74
CA ALA A 56 5.38 8.32 -7.94
C ALA A 56 5.25 7.88 -6.47
N LEU A 57 5.00 6.59 -6.21
CA LEU A 57 4.98 6.01 -4.88
C LEU A 57 6.35 6.12 -4.20
N GLY A 58 7.44 5.77 -4.89
CA GLY A 58 8.79 5.88 -4.36
C GLY A 58 9.19 7.32 -4.02
N GLU A 59 8.90 8.27 -4.91
CA GLU A 59 9.13 9.71 -4.68
C GLU A 59 8.30 10.24 -3.51
N PHE A 60 7.04 9.82 -3.41
CA PHE A 60 6.17 10.13 -2.27
C PHE A 60 6.76 9.61 -0.95
N MET A 61 7.10 8.32 -0.88
CA MET A 61 7.66 7.72 0.34
C MET A 61 8.95 8.41 0.77
N ALA A 62 9.85 8.72 -0.18
CA ALA A 62 11.12 9.38 0.11
C ALA A 62 10.89 10.78 0.71
N ARG A 63 9.94 11.54 0.15
CA ARG A 63 9.55 12.85 0.68
C ARG A 63 8.94 12.72 2.08
N GLU A 64 7.97 11.84 2.28
CA GLU A 64 7.30 11.72 3.58
C GLU A 64 8.24 11.24 4.69
N VAL A 65 9.21 10.37 4.38
CA VAL A 65 10.28 9.96 5.31
C VAL A 65 11.15 11.16 5.67
N ALA A 66 11.57 11.97 4.70
CA ALA A 66 12.38 13.16 4.95
C ALA A 66 11.62 14.21 5.78
N GLU A 67 10.37 14.49 5.44
CA GLU A 67 9.53 15.44 6.15
C GLU A 67 9.22 15.01 7.59
N ALA A 68 8.94 13.72 7.83
CA ALA A 68 8.72 13.22 9.19
C ALA A 68 9.95 13.49 10.08
N ARG A 69 11.15 13.33 9.51
CA ARG A 69 12.41 13.60 10.22
C ARG A 69 12.59 15.08 10.50
N GLU A 70 12.34 15.94 9.50
CA GLU A 70 12.42 17.39 9.67
C GLU A 70 11.45 17.90 10.74
N GLN A 71 10.25 17.35 10.77
CA GLN A 71 9.20 17.70 11.75
C GLN A 71 9.43 17.08 13.13
N GLY A 72 10.33 16.11 13.26
CA GLY A 72 10.58 15.40 14.51
C GLY A 72 9.39 14.56 14.99
N VAL A 73 8.57 14.05 14.06
CA VAL A 73 7.41 13.20 14.35
C VAL A 73 7.71 11.74 13.96
N LEU A 74 6.93 10.80 14.49
CA LEU A 74 7.02 9.41 14.05
C LEU A 74 6.63 9.29 12.58
N PHE A 75 7.28 8.39 11.86
CA PHE A 75 6.80 7.89 10.58
C PHE A 75 5.98 6.61 10.82
N SER A 76 4.80 6.54 10.22
CA SER A 76 3.92 5.37 10.30
C SER A 76 3.23 5.13 8.96
N LEU A 77 3.17 3.88 8.53
CA LEU A 77 2.51 3.40 7.32
C LEU A 77 1.30 2.55 7.72
N HIS A 78 0.15 2.86 7.11
CA HIS A 78 -1.12 2.21 7.42
C HIS A 78 -1.72 1.57 6.17
N MET A 79 -1.69 0.23 6.11
CA MET A 79 -2.14 -0.57 4.97
C MET A 79 -3.12 -1.67 5.42
N LYS A 80 -3.63 -2.47 4.50
CA LYS A 80 -4.51 -3.63 4.77
C LYS A 80 -3.97 -4.92 4.16
N ALA A 81 -2.66 -5.18 4.34
CA ALA A 81 -1.90 -6.23 3.67
C ALA A 81 -2.47 -7.66 3.81
N THR A 82 -3.17 -7.98 4.91
CA THR A 82 -3.82 -9.29 5.10
C THR A 82 -5.02 -9.51 4.18
N MET A 83 -5.77 -8.44 3.90
CA MET A 83 -6.97 -8.47 3.04
C MET A 83 -6.58 -8.18 1.60
N MET A 84 -5.85 -7.10 1.36
CA MET A 84 -5.36 -6.68 0.04
C MET A 84 -4.06 -7.41 -0.33
N LYS A 85 -4.14 -8.74 -0.44
CA LYS A 85 -3.00 -9.68 -0.49
C LYS A 85 -2.00 -9.49 -1.63
N VAL A 86 -2.32 -8.67 -2.63
CA VAL A 86 -1.44 -8.41 -3.78
C VAL A 86 -0.92 -6.99 -3.73
N SER A 87 -1.80 -5.97 -3.81
CA SER A 87 -1.39 -4.57 -3.85
C SER A 87 -0.63 -4.11 -2.62
N ASP A 88 -1.16 -4.41 -1.43
CA ASP A 88 -0.68 -3.77 -0.21
C ASP A 88 0.69 -4.30 0.25
N PRO A 89 1.02 -5.60 0.12
CA PRO A 89 2.38 -6.07 0.31
C PRO A 89 3.39 -5.40 -0.63
N ILE A 90 3.05 -5.16 -1.90
CA ILE A 90 3.94 -4.47 -2.86
C ILE A 90 4.16 -3.01 -2.42
N ILE A 91 3.09 -2.30 -2.06
CA ILE A 91 3.18 -0.92 -1.54
C ILE A 91 4.02 -0.86 -0.26
N PHE A 92 3.86 -1.84 0.63
CA PHE A 92 4.64 -1.98 1.85
C PHE A 92 6.12 -2.20 1.55
N GLY A 93 6.44 -3.10 0.60
CA GLY A 93 7.81 -3.36 0.16
C GLY A 93 8.48 -2.16 -0.48
N HIS A 94 7.75 -1.31 -1.21
CA HIS A 94 8.27 -0.02 -1.67
C HIS A 94 8.65 0.89 -0.49
N CYS A 95 7.83 0.97 0.55
CA CYS A 95 8.15 1.75 1.74
C CYS A 95 9.40 1.22 2.46
N VAL A 96 9.51 -0.10 2.63
CA VAL A 96 10.70 -0.76 3.20
C VAL A 96 11.93 -0.44 2.36
N SER A 97 11.83 -0.62 1.04
CA SER A 97 12.90 -0.36 0.09
C SER A 97 13.41 1.07 0.17
N VAL A 98 12.51 2.06 0.21
CA VAL A 98 12.86 3.48 0.31
C VAL A 98 13.46 3.84 1.68
N PHE A 99 12.85 3.36 2.78
CA PHE A 99 13.34 3.67 4.12
C PHE A 99 14.76 3.14 4.33
N PHE A 100 15.01 1.88 3.93
CA PHE A 100 16.27 1.18 4.14
C PHE A 100 17.25 1.24 2.93
N ALA A 101 16.95 2.05 1.90
CA ALA A 101 17.70 2.08 0.64
C ALA A 101 19.24 2.04 0.77
N PRO A 102 19.90 2.86 1.62
CA PRO A 102 21.37 2.85 1.73
C PRO A 102 21.94 1.48 2.16
N VAL A 103 21.22 0.74 3.00
CA VAL A 103 21.62 -0.59 3.47
C VAL A 103 21.32 -1.62 2.39
N LEU A 104 20.12 -1.59 1.82
CA LEU A 104 19.68 -2.59 0.84
C LEU A 104 20.51 -2.53 -0.44
N GLU A 105 20.86 -1.32 -0.90
CA GLU A 105 21.73 -1.11 -2.06
C GLU A 105 23.16 -1.59 -1.78
N LYS A 106 23.72 -1.25 -0.62
CA LYS A 106 25.09 -1.64 -0.23
C LYS A 106 25.25 -3.16 -0.15
N HIS A 107 24.21 -3.88 0.29
CA HIS A 107 24.25 -5.32 0.54
C HIS A 107 23.44 -6.15 -0.47
N ALA A 108 23.06 -5.58 -1.61
CA ALA A 108 22.12 -6.17 -2.56
C ALA A 108 22.42 -7.64 -2.91
N ALA A 109 23.68 -7.95 -3.26
CA ALA A 109 24.08 -9.32 -3.62
C ALA A 109 23.94 -10.33 -2.46
N ALA A 110 24.23 -9.90 -1.23
CA ALA A 110 24.06 -10.75 -0.04
C ALA A 110 22.57 -10.99 0.23
N LEU A 111 21.75 -9.94 0.15
CA LEU A 111 20.30 -10.00 0.35
C LEU A 111 19.60 -10.86 -0.71
N GLU A 112 20.03 -10.77 -1.97
CA GLU A 112 19.56 -11.63 -3.06
C GLU A 112 19.90 -13.10 -2.80
N SER A 113 21.11 -13.39 -2.29
CA SER A 113 21.55 -14.77 -2.04
C SER A 113 20.73 -15.52 -0.99
N ILE A 114 20.13 -14.79 -0.05
CA ILE A 114 19.22 -15.34 0.98
C ILE A 114 17.75 -15.15 0.63
N GLY A 115 17.45 -14.59 -0.56
CA GLY A 115 16.09 -14.35 -1.02
C GLY A 115 15.29 -13.43 -0.11
N PHE A 116 15.90 -12.35 0.41
CA PHE A 116 15.18 -11.31 1.16
C PHE A 116 14.04 -10.72 0.31
N GLU A 117 12.84 -10.65 0.89
CA GLU A 117 11.63 -10.14 0.23
C GLU A 117 11.10 -8.91 0.99
N PRO A 118 11.31 -7.67 0.48
CA PRO A 118 10.84 -6.46 1.14
C PRO A 118 9.32 -6.40 1.30
N ASN A 119 8.55 -7.08 0.45
CA ASN A 119 7.09 -7.16 0.58
C ASN A 119 6.64 -7.90 1.86
N ASN A 120 7.54 -8.69 2.47
CA ASN A 120 7.32 -9.35 3.77
C ASN A 120 7.80 -8.50 4.96
N GLY A 121 8.37 -7.31 4.71
CA GLY A 121 8.87 -6.40 5.72
C GLY A 121 10.31 -6.65 6.15
N ILE A 122 10.89 -5.71 6.93
CA ILE A 122 12.29 -5.82 7.39
C ILE A 122 12.49 -7.02 8.33
N GLY A 123 11.41 -7.53 8.94
CA GLY A 123 11.44 -8.78 9.70
C GLY A 123 11.86 -9.99 8.87
N ASP A 124 11.56 -10.01 7.57
CA ASP A 124 12.00 -11.07 6.64
C ASP A 124 13.53 -11.10 6.53
N LEU A 125 14.18 -9.94 6.45
CA LEU A 125 15.63 -9.84 6.48
C LEU A 125 16.17 -10.41 7.80
N TYR A 126 15.69 -9.92 8.94
CA TYR A 126 16.17 -10.38 10.24
C TYR A 126 16.00 -11.89 10.44
N ALA A 127 14.94 -12.50 9.89
CA ALA A 127 14.70 -13.94 9.96
C ALA A 127 15.69 -14.76 9.11
N LYS A 128 16.26 -14.17 8.06
CA LYS A 128 17.16 -14.83 7.09
C LYS A 128 18.63 -14.49 7.27
N LEU A 129 18.97 -13.49 8.10
CA LEU A 129 20.36 -13.08 8.31
C LEU A 129 21.27 -14.25 8.72
N ASP A 130 20.77 -15.21 9.50
CA ASP A 130 21.56 -16.36 9.98
C ASP A 130 22.05 -17.28 8.84
N GLU A 131 21.51 -17.14 7.62
CA GLU A 131 21.96 -17.85 6.42
C GLU A 131 23.26 -17.26 5.81
N LEU A 132 23.65 -16.03 6.20
CA LEU A 132 24.87 -15.37 5.75
C LEU A 132 26.08 -15.70 6.65
N PRO A 133 27.32 -15.52 6.16
CA PRO A 133 28.51 -15.50 7.02
C PRO A 133 28.42 -14.43 8.13
N ALA A 134 28.98 -14.75 9.30
CA ALA A 134 28.85 -13.92 10.51
C ALA A 134 29.38 -12.48 10.35
N ASP A 135 30.39 -12.27 9.52
CA ASP A 135 30.93 -10.95 9.18
C ASP A 135 29.95 -10.11 8.36
N GLN A 136 29.26 -10.73 7.38
CA GLN A 136 28.23 -10.06 6.59
C GLN A 136 26.99 -9.75 7.44
N GLN A 137 26.58 -10.68 8.29
CA GLN A 137 25.50 -10.45 9.26
C GLN A 137 25.77 -9.24 10.14
N ALA A 138 26.98 -9.19 10.73
CA ALA A 138 27.38 -8.10 11.61
C ALA A 138 27.45 -6.76 10.85
N ALA A 139 27.95 -6.76 9.61
CA ALA A 139 27.99 -5.57 8.77
C ALA A 139 26.58 -5.04 8.45
N ILE A 140 25.65 -5.90 8.03
CA ILE A 140 24.27 -5.51 7.72
C ILE A 140 23.59 -4.95 8.97
N LYS A 141 23.68 -5.64 10.12
CA LYS A 141 23.09 -5.18 11.38
C LYS A 141 23.65 -3.81 11.79
N ALA A 142 24.97 -3.63 11.72
CA ALA A 142 25.61 -2.36 12.04
C ALA A 142 25.19 -1.21 11.10
N ASP A 143 25.03 -1.48 9.81
CA ASP A 143 24.57 -0.47 8.85
C ASP A 143 23.08 -0.11 9.07
N ILE A 144 22.23 -1.06 9.48
CA ILE A 144 20.84 -0.76 9.88
C ILE A 144 20.82 0.10 11.15
N ASP A 145 21.59 -0.26 12.17
CA ASP A 145 21.68 0.48 13.42
C ASP A 145 22.20 1.91 13.20
N ALA A 146 23.14 2.09 12.29
CA ALA A 146 23.65 3.40 11.88
C ALA A 146 22.64 4.21 11.06
N LEU A 147 21.75 3.56 10.31
CA LEU A 147 20.73 4.21 9.50
C LEU A 147 19.59 4.80 10.35
N TYR A 148 19.16 4.13 11.43
CA TYR A 148 18.02 4.60 12.22
C TYR A 148 18.14 6.06 12.71
N PRO A 149 19.28 6.53 13.24
CA PRO A 149 19.48 7.94 13.58
C PRO A 149 19.42 8.93 12.40
N GLU A 150 19.64 8.46 11.17
CA GLU A 150 19.57 9.26 9.95
C GLU A 150 18.15 9.34 9.37
N ARG A 151 17.22 8.55 9.90
CA ARG A 151 15.81 8.44 9.49
C ARG A 151 14.88 9.04 10.56
N PRO A 152 13.60 9.32 10.23
CA PRO A 152 12.61 9.57 11.29
C PRO A 152 12.46 8.32 12.16
N ALA A 153 12.12 8.53 13.43
CA ALA A 153 11.72 7.42 14.29
C ALA A 153 10.47 6.75 13.71
N LEU A 154 10.41 5.43 13.71
CA LEU A 154 9.24 4.67 13.28
C LEU A 154 8.27 4.51 14.43
N ALA A 155 6.97 4.48 14.12
CA ALA A 155 5.99 3.94 15.04
C ALA A 155 6.30 2.47 15.35
N MET A 156 6.07 2.07 16.60
CA MET A 156 6.38 0.75 17.12
C MET A 156 5.11 -0.08 17.29
N VAL A 157 5.22 -1.36 16.95
CA VAL A 157 4.24 -2.40 17.30
C VAL A 157 4.52 -2.88 18.73
N ASP A 158 5.80 -3.11 19.03
CA ASP A 158 6.30 -3.52 20.34
C ASP A 158 7.69 -2.91 20.55
N SER A 159 7.76 -1.80 21.31
CA SER A 159 8.99 -1.07 21.58
C SER A 159 9.99 -1.85 22.42
N ASP A 160 9.52 -2.68 23.37
CA ASP A 160 10.41 -3.46 24.25
C ASP A 160 11.18 -4.52 23.44
N ARG A 161 10.57 -5.01 22.37
CA ARG A 161 11.16 -5.99 21.45
C ARG A 161 11.75 -5.38 20.18
N GLY A 162 11.71 -4.06 20.03
CA GLY A 162 12.21 -3.36 18.84
C GLY A 162 11.39 -3.63 17.56
N ILE A 163 10.15 -4.11 17.67
CA ILE A 163 9.29 -4.40 16.52
C ILE A 163 8.66 -3.10 16.02
N THR A 164 9.14 -2.63 14.87
CA THR A 164 8.68 -1.41 14.21
C THR A 164 7.48 -1.67 13.31
N ASN A 165 6.79 -0.61 12.90
CA ASN A 165 5.73 -0.64 11.89
C ASN A 165 6.15 -1.23 10.53
N LEU A 166 7.45 -1.26 10.21
CA LEU A 166 7.98 -1.84 8.97
C LEU A 166 8.44 -3.31 9.11
N HIS A 167 8.26 -3.93 10.28
CA HIS A 167 8.68 -5.33 10.50
C HIS A 167 7.83 -6.33 9.75
N VAL A 168 6.51 -6.26 9.88
CA VAL A 168 5.57 -7.21 9.26
C VAL A 168 4.38 -6.44 8.67
N PRO A 169 4.04 -6.62 7.39
CA PRO A 169 2.96 -5.90 6.72
C PRO A 169 1.59 -6.02 7.38
N SER A 170 1.35 -7.10 8.11
CA SER A 170 0.07 -7.40 8.76
C SER A 170 -0.09 -6.83 10.17
N ASP A 171 0.97 -6.27 10.78
CA ASP A 171 0.91 -5.85 12.18
C ASP A 171 0.10 -4.57 12.38
N ILE A 172 0.23 -3.61 11.45
CA ILE A 172 -0.50 -2.34 11.49
C ILE A 172 -1.53 -2.30 10.36
N ILE A 173 -2.77 -2.63 10.71
CA ILE A 173 -3.90 -2.68 9.77
C ILE A 173 -4.69 -1.37 9.86
N ILE A 174 -4.87 -0.67 8.74
CA ILE A 174 -5.40 0.70 8.66
C ILE A 174 -6.73 0.91 9.38
N ASP A 175 -7.68 -0.03 9.25
CA ASP A 175 -9.02 0.09 9.83
C ASP A 175 -9.06 -0.06 11.35
N ALA A 176 -8.04 -0.68 11.95
CA ALA A 176 -7.86 -0.73 13.40
C ALA A 176 -6.90 0.36 13.92
N SER A 177 -5.78 0.56 13.21
CA SER A 177 -4.69 1.43 13.64
C SER A 177 -5.03 2.92 13.56
N MET A 178 -5.71 3.37 12.51
CA MET A 178 -6.07 4.79 12.38
C MET A 178 -7.07 5.23 13.47
N PRO A 179 -8.17 4.51 13.75
CA PRO A 179 -9.04 4.87 14.88
C PRO A 179 -8.32 4.80 16.24
N ALA A 180 -7.43 3.83 16.45
CA ALA A 180 -6.66 3.72 17.69
C ALA A 180 -5.72 4.92 17.89
N MET A 181 -5.03 5.36 16.83
CA MET A 181 -4.16 6.54 16.85
C MET A 181 -4.97 7.82 17.12
N ILE A 182 -6.09 8.03 16.41
CA ILE A 182 -6.98 9.19 16.59
C ILE A 182 -7.49 9.25 18.04
N ARG A 183 -7.98 8.13 18.57
CA ARG A 183 -8.46 8.05 19.97
C ARG A 183 -7.35 8.36 20.97
N THR A 184 -6.10 8.01 20.66
CA THR A 184 -4.93 8.23 21.52
C THR A 184 -4.31 9.61 21.26
N SER A 185 -5.16 10.64 21.16
CA SER A 185 -4.75 12.04 20.92
C SER A 185 -3.92 12.25 19.65
N GLY A 186 -4.14 11.43 18.62
CA GLY A 186 -3.38 11.52 17.37
C GLY A 186 -1.96 10.95 17.46
N ARG A 187 -1.68 10.07 18.44
CA ARG A 187 -0.33 9.58 18.75
C ARG A 187 -0.16 8.07 18.57
N MET A 188 1.08 7.66 18.32
CA MET A 188 1.53 6.28 18.30
C MET A 188 2.75 6.09 19.20
N TRP A 189 3.10 4.85 19.51
CA TRP A 189 4.23 4.54 20.38
C TRP A 189 5.56 4.65 19.64
N GLY A 190 6.50 5.41 20.19
CA GLY A 190 7.86 5.55 19.68
C GLY A 190 8.83 4.48 20.23
N PRO A 191 10.10 4.51 19.79
CA PRO A 191 11.13 3.57 20.24
C PRO A 191 11.42 3.61 21.75
N ASP A 192 11.11 4.72 22.42
CA ASP A 192 11.24 4.90 23.87
C ASP A 192 10.01 4.42 24.66
N GLY A 193 9.03 3.81 23.98
CA GLY A 193 7.78 3.36 24.57
C GLY A 193 6.87 4.51 25.01
N GLN A 194 7.06 5.72 24.49
CA GLN A 194 6.19 6.87 24.79
C GLN A 194 5.28 7.23 23.59
N PRO A 195 4.09 7.80 23.85
CA PRO A 195 3.21 8.27 22.79
C PRO A 195 3.72 9.57 22.17
N CYS A 196 3.93 9.56 20.86
CA CYS A 196 4.42 10.68 20.07
C CYS A 196 3.46 10.99 18.92
N ASP A 197 3.44 12.27 18.49
CA ASP A 197 2.73 12.67 17.28
C ASP A 197 3.33 11.94 16.07
N THR A 198 2.49 11.62 15.09
CA THR A 198 2.89 10.79 13.95
C THR A 198 2.43 11.37 12.62
N LYS A 199 3.25 11.15 11.58
CA LYS A 199 2.84 11.25 10.18
C LYS A 199 2.27 9.89 9.76
N ALA A 200 0.94 9.80 9.71
CA ALA A 200 0.23 8.62 9.23
C ALA A 200 0.16 8.60 7.70
N VAL A 201 1.04 7.81 7.10
CA VAL A 201 1.17 7.61 5.67
C VAL A 201 0.15 6.58 5.20
N ILE A 202 -0.79 7.05 4.39
CA ILE A 202 -1.74 6.25 3.61
C ILE A 202 -1.52 6.70 2.17
N PRO A 203 -0.90 5.88 1.29
CA PRO A 203 -0.47 6.37 -0.03
C PRO A 203 -1.62 6.80 -0.93
N ASP A 204 -2.62 5.94 -1.10
CA ASP A 204 -3.73 6.19 -2.01
C ASP A 204 -4.78 7.16 -1.44
N ARG A 205 -5.29 8.07 -2.28
CA ARG A 205 -6.23 9.11 -1.87
C ARG A 205 -7.66 8.64 -1.64
N SER A 206 -8.07 7.47 -2.16
CA SER A 206 -9.47 7.02 -2.16
C SER A 206 -10.12 7.07 -0.78
N TYR A 207 -9.35 6.75 0.27
CA TYR A 207 -9.85 6.69 1.64
C TYR A 207 -9.06 7.56 2.64
N ALA A 208 -7.88 8.06 2.27
CA ALA A 208 -7.03 8.81 3.19
C ALA A 208 -7.69 10.11 3.70
N GLY A 209 -8.48 10.78 2.86
CA GLY A 209 -9.13 12.05 3.20
C GLY A 209 -10.08 11.96 4.40
N VAL A 210 -10.77 10.83 4.58
CA VAL A 210 -11.73 10.64 5.69
C VAL A 210 -11.02 10.70 7.05
N TYR A 211 -9.85 10.07 7.16
CA TYR A 211 -9.04 10.13 8.37
C TYR A 211 -8.48 11.53 8.61
N ARG A 212 -8.04 12.20 7.53
CA ARG A 212 -7.51 13.56 7.63
C ARG A 212 -8.56 14.52 8.19
N GLU A 213 -9.78 14.48 7.66
CA GLU A 213 -10.88 15.31 8.14
C GLU A 213 -11.21 15.04 9.60
N THR A 214 -11.19 13.76 10.02
CA THR A 214 -11.42 13.38 11.43
C THR A 214 -10.33 13.93 12.35
N ILE A 215 -9.06 13.90 11.92
CA ILE A 215 -7.93 14.46 12.69
C ILE A 215 -8.07 15.98 12.81
N ASP A 216 -8.39 16.66 11.71
CA ASP A 216 -8.52 18.12 11.69
C ASP A 216 -9.71 18.60 12.54
N PHE A 217 -10.83 17.87 12.52
CA PHE A 217 -11.96 18.08 13.44
C PHE A 217 -11.52 17.94 14.90
N CYS A 218 -10.87 16.84 15.27
CA CYS A 218 -10.40 16.64 16.66
C CYS A 218 -9.38 17.68 17.11
N LYS A 219 -8.58 18.25 16.20
CA LYS A 219 -7.67 19.36 16.51
C LYS A 219 -8.41 20.67 16.79
N ALA A 220 -9.51 20.93 16.07
CA ALA A 220 -10.31 22.15 16.21
C ALA A 220 -11.26 22.08 17.41
N ASP A 221 -11.94 20.95 17.59
CA ASP A 221 -13.07 20.79 18.51
C ASP A 221 -12.76 19.91 19.74
N GLY A 222 -11.57 19.29 19.77
CA GLY A 222 -11.16 18.37 20.83
C GLY A 222 -11.65 16.93 20.60
N ALA A 223 -11.40 16.06 21.59
CA ALA A 223 -11.81 14.66 21.51
C ALA A 223 -13.34 14.50 21.58
N PHE A 224 -13.87 13.46 20.92
CA PHE A 224 -15.28 13.12 21.01
C PHE A 224 -15.73 12.84 22.45
N ASP A 225 -16.86 13.42 22.86
CA ASP A 225 -17.51 13.11 24.14
C ASP A 225 -18.45 11.91 23.98
N VAL A 226 -18.04 10.76 24.52
CA VAL A 226 -18.79 9.50 24.47
C VAL A 226 -20.15 9.60 25.17
N THR A 227 -20.33 10.52 26.11
CA THR A 227 -21.60 10.67 26.86
C THR A 227 -22.67 11.42 26.10
N THR A 228 -22.29 12.20 25.08
CA THR A 228 -23.21 13.06 24.31
C THR A 228 -23.16 12.85 22.81
N MET A 229 -22.15 12.16 22.27
CA MET A 229 -22.01 11.97 20.83
C MET A 229 -23.20 11.18 20.25
N GLY A 230 -23.56 11.51 19.01
CA GLY A 230 -24.51 10.71 18.23
C GLY A 230 -23.92 9.37 17.79
N ASN A 231 -24.64 8.67 16.91
CA ASN A 231 -24.21 7.41 16.34
C ASN A 231 -24.11 7.51 14.81
N VAL A 232 -23.11 6.85 14.23
CA VAL A 232 -22.97 6.68 12.78
C VAL A 232 -23.12 5.19 12.48
N SER A 233 -24.24 4.81 11.85
CA SER A 233 -24.44 3.44 11.36
C SER A 233 -23.93 3.32 9.92
N ASN A 234 -23.54 2.11 9.52
CA ASN A 234 -23.06 1.83 8.17
C ASN A 234 -23.93 0.76 7.48
N VAL A 235 -24.35 1.04 6.25
CA VAL A 235 -24.93 0.05 5.34
C VAL A 235 -23.93 -0.12 4.20
N GLY A 236 -23.15 -1.20 4.27
CA GLY A 236 -22.00 -1.41 3.38
C GLY A 236 -22.33 -2.28 2.18
N LEU A 237 -21.94 -1.82 0.98
CA LEU A 237 -21.93 -2.62 -0.22
C LEU A 237 -20.77 -3.63 -0.14
N MET A 238 -21.08 -4.93 -0.07
CA MET A 238 -20.07 -5.99 0.05
C MET A 238 -20.47 -7.31 -0.60
N ALA A 239 -21.73 -7.44 -1.05
CA ALA A 239 -22.23 -8.67 -1.63
C ALA A 239 -21.42 -9.03 -2.89
N LYS A 240 -21.20 -10.33 -3.10
CA LYS A 240 -20.48 -10.87 -4.27
C LYS A 240 -19.04 -10.35 -4.45
N LYS A 241 -18.36 -10.00 -3.34
CA LYS A 241 -16.99 -9.43 -3.35
C LYS A 241 -16.93 -8.13 -4.15
N ALA A 242 -17.85 -7.21 -3.86
CA ALA A 242 -17.92 -5.92 -4.52
C ALA A 242 -16.60 -5.15 -4.39
N GLN A 243 -16.27 -4.38 -5.43
CA GLN A 243 -15.14 -3.46 -5.46
C GLN A 243 -13.79 -4.17 -5.19
N GLU A 244 -12.91 -3.57 -4.38
CA GLU A 244 -11.53 -4.02 -4.17
C GLU A 244 -11.43 -5.40 -3.49
N TYR A 245 -12.45 -5.80 -2.72
CA TYR A 245 -12.50 -7.13 -2.10
C TYR A 245 -12.54 -8.27 -3.14
N GLY A 246 -12.92 -7.95 -4.37
CA GLY A 246 -12.91 -8.86 -5.51
C GLY A 246 -11.68 -8.74 -6.41
N SER A 247 -10.75 -7.81 -6.18
CA SER A 247 -9.74 -7.43 -7.17
C SER A 247 -8.47 -8.29 -7.17
N HIS A 248 -8.25 -9.15 -6.17
CA HIS A 248 -6.96 -9.83 -5.97
C HIS A 248 -6.47 -10.63 -7.18
N ASP A 249 -7.38 -11.32 -7.88
CA ASP A 249 -7.08 -12.11 -9.08
C ASP A 249 -7.01 -11.27 -10.37
N LYS A 250 -7.07 -9.95 -10.23
CA LYS A 250 -7.05 -8.92 -11.27
C LYS A 250 -6.11 -7.76 -10.88
N THR A 251 -5.18 -8.01 -9.97
CA THR A 251 -4.16 -7.05 -9.55
C THR A 251 -2.81 -7.60 -10.00
N PHE A 252 -2.02 -6.77 -10.67
CA PHE A 252 -0.76 -7.16 -11.29
C PHE A 252 0.32 -6.12 -11.01
N GLU A 253 1.50 -6.59 -10.63
CA GLU A 253 2.72 -5.81 -10.74
C GLU A 253 3.19 -5.86 -12.20
N ILE A 254 3.41 -4.70 -12.80
CA ILE A 254 3.66 -4.60 -14.23
C ILE A 254 5.14 -4.92 -14.54
N PRO A 255 5.43 -5.89 -15.41
CA PRO A 255 6.82 -6.32 -15.65
C PRO A 255 7.61 -5.39 -16.57
N ARG A 256 6.92 -4.59 -17.40
CA ARG A 256 7.53 -3.69 -18.38
C ARG A 256 6.60 -2.54 -18.76
N ALA A 257 7.17 -1.47 -19.28
CA ALA A 257 6.39 -0.34 -19.78
C ALA A 257 5.49 -0.75 -20.96
N GLY A 258 4.34 -0.09 -21.07
CA GLY A 258 3.36 -0.37 -22.12
C GLY A 258 2.00 0.21 -21.80
N SER A 259 0.95 -0.46 -22.27
CA SER A 259 -0.43 -0.14 -21.95
C SER A 259 -1.18 -1.38 -21.51
N VAL A 260 -1.79 -1.32 -20.32
CA VAL A 260 -2.75 -2.34 -19.88
C VAL A 260 -4.12 -1.97 -20.40
N ARG A 261 -4.73 -2.90 -21.14
CA ARG A 261 -6.07 -2.76 -21.72
C ARG A 261 -7.00 -3.83 -21.17
N VAL A 262 -8.26 -3.43 -20.98
CA VAL A 262 -9.38 -4.35 -20.80
C VAL A 262 -10.13 -4.38 -22.12
N VAL A 263 -10.14 -5.53 -22.79
CA VAL A 263 -10.75 -5.72 -24.11
C VAL A 263 -11.92 -6.69 -24.04
N ASP A 264 -12.99 -6.40 -24.77
CA ASP A 264 -14.14 -7.31 -24.89
C ASP A 264 -13.90 -8.42 -25.94
N ALA A 265 -14.89 -9.30 -26.11
CA ALA A 265 -14.83 -10.42 -27.06
C ALA A 265 -14.79 -9.98 -28.54
N GLU A 266 -15.18 -8.75 -28.85
CA GLU A 266 -15.14 -8.16 -30.21
C GLU A 266 -13.81 -7.45 -30.47
N GLY A 267 -12.96 -7.31 -29.46
CA GLY A 267 -11.68 -6.62 -29.52
C GLY A 267 -11.78 -5.12 -29.24
N ASN A 268 -12.93 -4.62 -28.76
CA ASN A 268 -13.05 -3.23 -28.36
C ASN A 268 -12.36 -3.02 -27.02
N THR A 269 -11.61 -1.94 -26.89
CA THR A 269 -10.99 -1.55 -25.62
C THR A 269 -12.00 -0.80 -24.76
N LEU A 270 -12.29 -1.34 -23.57
CA LEU A 270 -13.20 -0.75 -22.60
C LEU A 270 -12.48 0.23 -21.66
N LEU A 271 -11.31 -0.15 -21.17
CA LEU A 271 -10.45 0.63 -20.26
C LEU A 271 -8.99 0.53 -20.74
N SER A 272 -8.21 1.59 -20.58
CA SER A 272 -6.79 1.59 -20.99
C SER A 272 -5.93 2.53 -20.15
N HIS A 273 -4.79 2.02 -19.68
CA HIS A 273 -3.84 2.76 -18.86
C HIS A 273 -2.44 2.63 -19.46
N ALA A 274 -1.71 3.75 -19.55
CA ALA A 274 -0.26 3.68 -19.73
C ALA A 274 0.37 3.24 -18.40
N VAL A 275 1.37 2.37 -18.48
CA VAL A 275 2.03 1.78 -17.31
C VAL A 275 3.54 1.71 -17.51
N GLU A 276 4.28 1.74 -16.41
CA GLU A 276 5.72 1.51 -16.34
C GLU A 276 6.04 0.21 -15.58
N ALA A 277 7.29 -0.25 -15.62
CA ALA A 277 7.70 -1.43 -14.86
C ALA A 277 7.62 -1.15 -13.35
N GLY A 278 7.10 -2.12 -12.58
CA GLY A 278 6.86 -2.02 -11.14
C GLY A 278 5.53 -1.38 -10.77
N ASP A 279 4.83 -0.72 -11.71
CA ASP A 279 3.51 -0.16 -11.42
C ASP A 279 2.54 -1.25 -10.96
N ILE A 280 1.60 -0.88 -10.08
CA ILE A 280 0.56 -1.78 -9.63
C ILE A 280 -0.72 -1.42 -10.37
N TRP A 281 -1.19 -2.31 -11.24
CA TRP A 281 -2.47 -2.15 -11.92
C TRP A 281 -3.52 -3.05 -11.27
N ARG A 282 -4.75 -2.56 -11.08
CA ARG A 282 -5.86 -3.39 -10.62
C ARG A 282 -7.15 -3.12 -11.37
N MET A 283 -8.02 -4.12 -11.41
CA MET A 283 -9.41 -3.98 -11.80
C MET A 283 -10.37 -4.57 -10.75
N CYS A 284 -11.45 -3.86 -10.46
CA CYS A 284 -12.52 -4.26 -9.56
C CYS A 284 -13.82 -4.56 -10.33
N GLN A 285 -14.77 -5.15 -9.61
CA GLN A 285 -16.07 -5.54 -10.15
C GLN A 285 -17.16 -5.28 -9.11
N THR A 286 -18.27 -4.70 -9.55
CA THR A 286 -19.47 -4.53 -8.72
C THR A 286 -20.70 -4.90 -9.54
N LYS A 287 -21.45 -5.89 -9.07
CA LYS A 287 -22.63 -6.43 -9.78
C LYS A 287 -23.86 -5.61 -9.42
N ASP A 288 -24.69 -5.30 -10.40
CA ASP A 288 -25.93 -4.51 -10.25
C ASP A 288 -26.86 -5.03 -9.13
N VAL A 289 -26.94 -6.36 -8.97
CA VAL A 289 -27.79 -7.01 -7.95
C VAL A 289 -27.31 -6.83 -6.50
N ALA A 290 -26.07 -6.38 -6.29
CA ALA A 290 -25.42 -6.29 -4.98
C ALA A 290 -25.85 -5.05 -4.19
#